data_AF-A0A960BN85-F1
#
_entry.id   AF-A0A960BN85-F1
#
_cell.length_a   1.000
_cell.length_b   1.000
_cell.length_c   1.000
_cell.angle_alpha   90.00
_cell.angle_beta   90.00
_cell.angle_gamma   90.00
#
_symmetry.space_group_name_H-M   'P 1'
#
loop_
_entity.id
_entity.type
_entity.pdbx_description
1 polymer ?
#
loop_
_entity_poly.entity_id
_entity_poly.type
_entity_poly.pdbx_seq_one_letter_code
_entity_poly.pdbx_strand_id
1 'polypeptide(L)'
;MSISRRSFLAAGAAIAAAACTRVESGQEPLMWRAPGEWEPHAATWQAFPGSRAIWGRDLTGVQEDVARIANTIAAFEPVLMCINPVDVPRARGLLSGEITMVEIPVDDFWMRDTGPVFRVAGTATSAVGLNFNGWGEKQRHPHDASVAEDIAAHLRVPFERAGFVAEGGGIETDGSGNLMATRSSILNRNRNPGRSQDEVTAEMLGVYGATNLVWLPGVRGQDITDDHVDSTSRFVAPGAVLVQEPLAERQDAFSSTARRQLQVLRSATTADGDPFSVTTLPGPRRVRSNNPDFLDSYVNFAIVNGAVIMPEFGEARADTAAAEQIQALFKDREVVQINVDNIQDGGGGIHCATLSQPAI
;
A
#
# COMPACT_ATOMS: atom_id res chain seq x y z
N MET A 1 44.65 61.28 54.73
CA MET A 1 43.54 62.11 54.22
C MET A 1 43.46 61.94 52.71
N SER A 2 42.28 61.56 52.20
CA SER A 2 41.72 61.76 50.85
C SER A 2 42.52 61.41 49.57
N ILE A 3 42.07 60.35 48.87
CA ILE A 3 41.46 60.31 47.51
C ILE A 3 41.67 61.59 46.65
N SER A 4 42.09 61.63 45.37
CA SER A 4 41.69 60.90 44.14
C SER A 4 42.61 61.28 42.95
N ARG A 5 42.98 60.34 42.05
CA ARG A 5 42.65 60.18 40.59
C ARG A 5 42.73 61.47 39.73
N ARG A 6 43.31 61.54 38.52
CA ARG A 6 43.65 60.58 37.42
C ARG A 6 44.54 61.34 36.41
N SER A 7 45.34 60.62 35.60
CA SER A 7 45.45 60.78 34.12
C SER A 7 46.67 60.04 33.57
N PHE A 8 46.48 58.99 32.78
CA PHE A 8 47.39 58.64 31.67
C PHE A 8 46.60 57.89 30.60
N LEU A 9 46.67 58.40 29.38
CA LEU A 9 46.16 57.81 28.15
C LEU A 9 47.06 56.66 27.69
N ALA A 10 46.46 55.58 27.20
CA ALA A 10 47.09 54.70 26.22
C ALA A 10 46.01 54.01 25.38
N ALA A 11 46.22 54.02 24.07
CA ALA A 11 45.36 53.46 23.04
C ALA A 11 45.41 51.92 22.99
N GLY A 12 44.32 51.31 22.52
CA GLY A 12 44.24 49.87 22.23
C GLY A 12 43.16 49.60 21.18
N ALA A 13 43.54 48.89 20.13
CA ALA A 13 42.80 48.69 18.88
C ALA A 13 41.47 47.95 19.03
N ALA A 14 40.46 48.37 18.24
CA ALA A 14 39.20 47.65 18.08
C ALA A 14 39.32 46.63 16.94
N ILE A 15 39.20 45.34 17.26
CA ILE A 15 38.95 44.27 16.29
C ILE A 15 37.44 44.08 16.25
N ALA A 16 36.82 44.42 15.13
CA ALA A 16 35.41 44.11 14.87
C ALA A 16 35.32 42.64 14.41
N ALA A 17 34.95 41.74 15.32
CA ALA A 17 34.49 40.41 14.97
C ALA A 17 33.03 40.52 14.51
N ALA A 18 32.79 40.39 13.20
CA ALA A 18 31.45 40.22 12.67
C ALA A 18 30.95 38.82 13.08
N ALA A 19 30.03 38.78 14.04
CA ALA A 19 29.29 37.57 14.35
C ALA A 19 28.28 37.31 13.21
N CYS A 20 28.59 36.35 12.34
CA CYS A 20 27.58 35.72 11.50
C CYS A 20 26.67 34.90 12.43
N THR A 21 25.55 35.48 12.85
CA THR A 21 24.44 34.72 13.43
C THR A 21 23.84 33.88 12.31
N ARG A 22 24.22 32.60 12.28
CA ARG A 22 23.51 31.58 11.52
C ARG A 22 22.11 31.50 12.12
N VAL A 23 21.11 31.94 11.38
CA VAL A 23 19.72 31.66 11.72
C VAL A 23 19.55 30.16 11.47
N GLU A 24 19.71 29.36 12.53
CA GLU A 24 19.21 27.99 12.52
C GLU A 24 17.70 28.09 12.43
N SER A 25 17.16 27.75 11.24
CA SER A 25 15.74 27.53 11.07
C SER A 25 15.34 26.33 11.93
N GLY A 26 14.92 26.60 13.17
CA GLY A 26 14.41 25.62 14.12
C GLY A 26 13.03 25.09 13.74
N GLN A 27 12.87 24.61 12.50
CA GLN A 27 11.79 23.68 12.20
C GLN A 27 12.27 22.29 12.63
N GLU A 28 11.65 21.75 13.67
CA GLU A 28 11.70 20.30 13.93
C GLU A 28 11.46 19.56 12.61
N PRO A 29 12.25 18.53 12.29
CA PRO A 29 12.07 17.79 11.04
C PRO A 29 10.62 17.31 10.93
N LEU A 30 10.00 17.52 9.77
CA LEU A 30 8.69 16.96 9.49
C LEU A 30 8.76 15.44 9.69
N MET A 31 8.03 14.92 10.69
CA MET A 31 7.89 13.48 10.89
C MET A 31 6.88 12.95 9.90
N TRP A 32 7.39 12.45 8.77
CA TRP A 32 6.61 11.78 7.75
C TRP A 32 6.14 10.41 8.23
N ARG A 33 4.88 10.08 7.97
CA ARG A 33 4.35 8.72 8.12
C ARG A 33 3.44 8.36 6.96
N ALA A 34 3.37 7.08 6.61
CA ALA A 34 2.28 6.56 5.80
C ALA A 34 1.03 6.44 6.69
N PRO A 35 -0.13 6.98 6.29
CA PRO A 35 -1.36 6.83 7.07
C PRO A 35 -1.92 5.40 6.98
N GLY A 36 -2.72 5.01 7.96
CA GLY A 36 -3.49 3.77 7.88
C GLY A 36 -4.61 3.92 6.84
N GLU A 37 -4.97 2.83 6.15
CA GLU A 37 -5.94 2.89 5.04
C GLU A 37 -7.39 3.19 5.46
N TRP A 38 -7.69 3.21 6.76
CA TRP A 38 -8.97 3.67 7.27
C TRP A 38 -9.03 5.19 7.49
N GLU A 39 -7.89 5.89 7.45
CA GLU A 39 -7.86 7.34 7.58
C GLU A 39 -8.55 8.02 6.38
N PRO A 40 -9.03 9.26 6.51
CA PRO A 40 -9.76 9.93 5.42
C PRO A 40 -8.96 10.00 4.12
N HIS A 41 -9.65 9.80 2.99
CA HIS A 41 -9.08 9.86 1.65
C HIS A 41 -9.49 11.11 0.89
N ALA A 42 -8.57 11.64 0.09
CA ALA A 42 -8.87 12.60 -0.96
C ALA A 42 -9.41 11.91 -2.21
N ALA A 43 -8.91 10.71 -2.52
CA ALA A 43 -9.32 9.90 -3.66
C ALA A 43 -8.79 8.46 -3.59
N THR A 44 -9.32 7.58 -4.43
CA THR A 44 -8.71 6.30 -4.80
C THR A 44 -8.13 6.37 -6.22
N TRP A 45 -6.91 5.86 -6.39
CA TRP A 45 -6.26 5.67 -7.68
C TRP A 45 -6.44 4.24 -8.18
N GLN A 46 -6.67 4.10 -9.49
CA GLN A 46 -6.67 2.85 -10.23
C GLN A 46 -6.01 3.03 -11.60
N ALA A 47 -5.68 1.93 -12.27
CA ALA A 47 -5.20 1.93 -13.66
C ALA A 47 -6.12 1.12 -14.56
N PHE A 48 -6.26 1.51 -15.82
CA PHE A 48 -7.13 0.82 -16.76
C PHE A 48 -6.35 -0.25 -17.56
N PRO A 49 -6.78 -1.52 -17.58
CA PRO A 49 -6.08 -2.58 -18.30
C PRO A 49 -6.24 -2.44 -19.82
N GLY A 50 -5.12 -2.21 -20.51
CA GLY A 50 -5.06 -2.11 -21.98
C GLY A 50 -4.30 -3.24 -22.69
N SER A 51 -3.49 -4.01 -21.96
CA SER A 51 -2.54 -4.92 -22.58
C SER A 51 -3.12 -6.30 -22.91
N ARG A 52 -3.43 -6.51 -24.20
CA ARG A 52 -3.74 -7.86 -24.71
C ARG A 52 -2.54 -8.82 -24.62
N ALA A 53 -1.32 -8.31 -24.54
CA ALA A 53 -0.13 -9.14 -24.37
C ALA A 53 -0.07 -9.78 -22.98
N ILE A 54 -0.62 -9.11 -21.96
CA ILE A 54 -0.71 -9.63 -20.58
C ILE A 54 -1.97 -10.50 -20.44
N TRP A 55 -3.14 -9.95 -20.77
CA TRP A 55 -4.43 -10.57 -20.43
C TRP A 55 -5.07 -11.38 -21.56
N GLY A 56 -4.46 -11.43 -22.74
CA GLY A 56 -4.90 -12.29 -23.84
C GLY A 56 -6.38 -12.18 -24.18
N ARG A 57 -7.12 -13.26 -23.96
CA ARG A 57 -8.58 -13.34 -24.21
C ARG A 57 -9.41 -12.82 -23.03
N ASP A 58 -8.82 -12.78 -21.84
CA ASP A 58 -9.50 -12.46 -20.58
C ASP A 58 -9.56 -10.93 -20.34
N LEU A 59 -8.79 -10.15 -21.11
CA LEU A 59 -8.73 -8.67 -21.06
C LEU A 59 -10.11 -8.01 -20.96
N THR A 60 -11.11 -8.48 -21.71
CA THR A 60 -12.45 -7.89 -21.69
C THR A 60 -13.12 -8.01 -20.32
N GLY A 61 -13.02 -9.18 -19.68
CA GLY A 61 -13.59 -9.43 -18.35
C GLY A 61 -12.82 -8.68 -17.26
N VAL A 62 -11.50 -8.63 -17.38
CA VAL A 62 -10.62 -7.86 -16.48
C VAL A 62 -10.96 -6.36 -16.54
N GLN A 63 -11.18 -5.80 -17.73
CA GLN A 63 -11.66 -4.42 -17.89
C GLN A 63 -13.01 -4.18 -17.22
N GLU A 64 -13.93 -5.15 -17.30
CA GLU A 64 -15.26 -5.06 -16.67
C GLU A 64 -15.16 -5.11 -15.15
N ASP A 65 -14.28 -5.93 -14.60
CA ASP A 65 -14.05 -6.03 -13.16
C ASP A 65 -13.33 -4.79 -12.60
N VAL A 66 -12.31 -4.28 -13.28
CA VAL A 66 -11.66 -3.01 -12.89
C VAL A 66 -12.69 -1.86 -12.91
N ALA A 67 -13.53 -1.80 -13.94
CA ALA A 67 -14.59 -0.80 -14.01
C ALA A 67 -15.66 -1.00 -12.91
N ARG A 68 -15.98 -2.24 -12.55
CA ARG A 68 -16.89 -2.55 -11.45
C ARG A 68 -16.34 -2.04 -10.12
N ILE A 69 -15.06 -2.25 -9.83
CA ILE A 69 -14.39 -1.71 -8.64
C ILE A 69 -14.49 -0.18 -8.64
N ALA A 70 -14.09 0.47 -9.74
CA ALA A 70 -14.05 1.92 -9.85
C ALA A 70 -15.43 2.56 -9.68
N ASN A 71 -16.44 2.02 -10.37
CA ASN A 71 -17.81 2.51 -10.29
C ASN A 71 -18.42 2.31 -8.89
N THR A 72 -18.02 1.25 -8.19
CA THR A 72 -18.48 1.01 -6.81
C THR A 72 -17.85 2.01 -5.86
N ILE A 73 -16.55 2.27 -5.97
CA ILE A 73 -15.84 3.23 -5.12
C ILE A 73 -16.32 4.67 -5.38
N ALA A 74 -16.64 5.02 -6.63
CA ALA A 74 -17.09 6.36 -7.02
C ALA A 74 -18.35 6.84 -6.27
N ALA A 75 -19.13 5.92 -5.68
CA ALA A 75 -20.26 6.27 -4.82
C ALA A 75 -19.85 6.84 -3.44
N PHE A 76 -18.60 6.63 -3.02
CA PHE A 76 -18.10 6.94 -1.68
C PHE A 76 -16.97 7.98 -1.68
N GLU A 77 -16.12 8.00 -2.72
CA GLU A 77 -15.04 8.98 -2.85
C GLU A 77 -14.60 9.17 -4.31
N PRO A 78 -13.86 10.26 -4.64
CA PRO A 78 -13.33 10.47 -5.98
C PRO A 78 -12.43 9.32 -6.44
N VAL A 79 -12.56 8.93 -7.71
CA VAL A 79 -11.68 7.92 -8.34
C VAL A 79 -10.90 8.56 -9.48
N LEU A 80 -9.58 8.35 -9.48
CA LEU A 80 -8.68 8.73 -10.56
C LEU A 80 -8.18 7.47 -11.27
N MET A 81 -8.43 7.40 -12.59
CA MET A 81 -8.08 6.27 -13.44
C MET A 81 -6.90 6.64 -14.34
N CYS A 82 -5.71 6.12 -14.03
CA CYS A 82 -4.56 6.17 -14.93
C CYS A 82 -4.87 5.38 -16.20
N ILE A 83 -4.66 5.98 -17.37
CA ILE A 83 -5.10 5.40 -18.63
C ILE A 83 -4.18 5.75 -19.80
N ASN A 84 -3.95 4.77 -20.67
CA ASN A 84 -3.32 5.01 -21.98
C ASN A 84 -4.35 5.64 -22.95
N PRO A 85 -3.96 6.64 -23.77
CA PRO A 85 -4.90 7.31 -24.68
C PRO A 85 -5.66 6.37 -25.63
N VAL A 86 -5.06 5.24 -26.01
CA VAL A 86 -5.66 4.24 -26.89
C VAL A 86 -6.86 3.52 -26.26
N ASP A 87 -6.91 3.44 -24.92
CA ASP A 87 -7.92 2.69 -24.18
C ASP A 87 -9.12 3.55 -23.76
N VAL A 88 -9.01 4.88 -23.87
CA VAL A 88 -10.05 5.85 -23.50
C VAL A 88 -11.44 5.51 -24.09
N PRO A 89 -11.58 5.12 -25.38
CA PRO A 89 -12.89 4.77 -25.92
C PRO A 89 -13.52 3.56 -25.23
N ARG A 90 -12.74 2.53 -24.88
CA ARG A 90 -13.23 1.34 -24.17
C ARG A 90 -13.58 1.69 -22.74
N ALA A 91 -12.74 2.44 -22.04
CA ALA A 91 -12.96 2.86 -20.67
C ALA A 91 -14.22 3.72 -20.52
N ARG A 92 -14.47 4.67 -21.43
CA ARG A 92 -15.70 5.49 -21.44
C ARG A 92 -16.99 4.67 -21.60
N GLY A 93 -16.90 3.48 -22.20
CA GLY A 93 -18.04 2.57 -22.32
C GLY A 93 -18.34 1.77 -21.05
N LEU A 94 -17.42 1.75 -20.08
CA LEU A 94 -17.51 0.94 -18.86
C LEU A 94 -17.58 1.78 -17.58
N LEU A 95 -16.87 2.91 -17.55
CA LEU A 95 -16.72 3.76 -16.37
C LEU A 95 -17.84 4.80 -16.27
N SER A 96 -18.24 5.10 -15.04
CA SER A 96 -19.08 6.25 -14.70
C SER A 96 -18.42 7.55 -15.17
N GLY A 97 -19.25 8.52 -15.57
CA GLY A 97 -18.78 9.86 -15.93
C GLY A 97 -18.20 10.67 -14.76
N GLU A 98 -18.37 10.19 -13.52
CA GLU A 98 -17.79 10.78 -12.31
C GLU A 98 -16.31 10.43 -12.11
N ILE A 99 -15.82 9.40 -12.81
CA ILE A 99 -14.43 8.94 -12.70
C ILE A 99 -13.53 9.86 -13.53
N THR A 100 -12.48 10.37 -12.89
CA THR A 100 -11.51 11.24 -13.57
C THR A 100 -10.44 10.39 -14.25
N MET A 101 -10.38 10.45 -15.57
CA MET A 101 -9.31 9.81 -16.35
C MET A 101 -8.06 10.70 -16.35
N VAL A 102 -6.91 10.13 -15.99
CA VAL A 102 -5.61 10.81 -15.98
C VAL A 102 -4.68 10.10 -16.96
N GLU A 103 -4.13 10.84 -17.93
CA GLU A 103 -3.20 10.29 -18.93
C GLU A 103 -1.81 10.04 -18.31
N ILE A 104 -1.71 8.95 -17.54
CA ILE A 104 -0.46 8.36 -17.04
C ILE A 104 -0.35 6.98 -17.68
N PRO A 105 0.70 6.73 -18.50
CA PRO A 105 0.89 5.44 -19.15
C PRO A 105 1.08 4.30 -18.15
N VAL A 106 0.49 3.14 -18.46
CA VAL A 106 0.56 1.92 -17.64
C VAL A 106 0.71 0.70 -18.55
N ASP A 107 1.44 -0.31 -18.09
CA ASP A 107 1.50 -1.61 -18.77
C ASP A 107 0.40 -2.54 -18.28
N ASP A 108 0.12 -2.51 -16.97
CA ASP A 108 -0.92 -3.28 -16.30
C ASP A 108 -1.68 -2.43 -15.26
N PHE A 109 -2.69 -3.00 -14.60
CA PHE A 109 -3.60 -2.23 -13.74
C PHE A 109 -3.32 -2.28 -12.23
N TRP A 110 -2.24 -2.94 -11.79
CA TRP A 110 -1.93 -3.19 -10.39
C TRP A 110 -1.44 -1.94 -9.65
N MET A 111 -2.33 -0.97 -9.48
CA MET A 111 -2.03 0.36 -8.94
C MET A 111 -1.46 0.32 -7.52
N ARG A 112 -1.81 -0.71 -6.74
CA ARG A 112 -1.23 -0.96 -5.41
C ARG A 112 0.29 -1.10 -5.46
N ASP A 113 0.80 -1.73 -6.51
CA ASP A 113 2.19 -2.11 -6.62
C ASP A 113 3.04 -1.10 -7.38
N THR A 114 2.42 -0.39 -8.33
CA THR A 114 3.09 0.58 -9.21
C THR A 114 2.97 2.03 -8.72
N GLY A 115 1.95 2.32 -7.90
CA GLY A 115 1.73 3.65 -7.33
C GLY A 115 2.64 4.00 -6.16
N PRO A 116 2.61 5.25 -5.68
CA PRO A 116 3.49 5.69 -4.60
C PRO A 116 2.97 5.28 -3.22
N VAL A 117 3.89 5.16 -2.26
CA VAL A 117 3.55 5.30 -0.84
C VAL A 117 3.36 6.78 -0.54
N PHE A 118 2.14 7.19 -0.26
CA PHE A 118 1.86 8.54 0.23
C PHE A 118 2.27 8.68 1.69
N ARG A 119 2.94 9.79 2.01
CA ARG A 119 3.31 10.16 3.39
C ARG A 119 2.73 11.51 3.74
N VAL A 120 2.31 11.67 4.99
CA VAL A 120 1.79 12.92 5.54
C VAL A 120 2.67 13.44 6.67
N ALA A 121 2.80 14.76 6.77
CA ALA A 121 3.43 15.46 7.89
C ALA A 121 2.73 16.81 8.14
N GLY A 122 1.89 16.86 9.17
CA GLY A 122 0.97 17.99 9.34
C GLY A 122 0.02 18.08 8.15
N THR A 123 -0.02 19.22 7.46
CA THR A 123 -0.82 19.43 6.25
C THR A 123 -0.04 19.19 4.94
N ALA A 124 1.17 18.65 5.02
CA ALA A 124 1.99 18.36 3.85
C ALA A 124 1.85 16.89 3.43
N THR A 125 1.83 16.64 2.13
CA THR A 125 1.89 15.30 1.53
C THR A 125 3.14 15.16 0.68
N SER A 126 3.76 13.98 0.72
CA SER A 126 4.80 13.55 -0.22
C SER A 126 4.50 12.15 -0.75
N ALA A 127 5.20 11.75 -1.80
CA ALA A 127 5.07 10.45 -2.44
C ALA A 127 6.44 9.76 -2.51
N VAL A 128 6.48 8.45 -2.24
CA VAL A 128 7.69 7.64 -2.37
C VAL A 128 7.45 6.49 -3.34
N GLY A 129 8.26 6.39 -4.39
CA GLY A 129 8.27 5.23 -5.28
C GLY A 129 9.12 4.10 -4.72
N LEU A 130 8.59 2.88 -4.69
CA LEU A 130 9.27 1.68 -4.17
C LEU A 130 10.17 0.97 -5.20
N ASN A 131 10.49 1.65 -6.30
CA ASN A 131 11.30 1.14 -7.41
C ASN A 131 10.75 -0.16 -8.04
N PHE A 132 9.43 -0.20 -8.31
CA PHE A 132 8.77 -1.33 -8.96
C PHE A 132 9.57 -1.90 -10.15
N ASN A 133 9.72 -3.23 -10.19
CA ASN A 133 10.51 -3.93 -11.21
C ASN A 133 9.78 -5.13 -11.85
N GLY A 134 8.45 -5.09 -11.94
CA GLY A 134 7.66 -6.17 -12.54
C GLY A 134 7.72 -7.46 -11.73
N TRP A 135 7.57 -7.32 -10.40
CA TRP A 135 7.70 -8.40 -9.42
C TRP A 135 8.96 -9.25 -9.58
N GLY A 136 10.10 -8.59 -9.77
CA GLY A 136 11.40 -9.22 -9.94
C GLY A 136 11.64 -9.71 -11.35
N GLU A 137 11.37 -8.85 -12.33
CA GLU A 137 11.54 -9.09 -13.77
C GLU A 137 10.68 -10.24 -14.31
N LYS A 138 9.61 -10.60 -13.59
CA LYS A 138 8.66 -11.65 -14.01
C LYS A 138 7.68 -11.12 -15.06
N GLN A 139 7.40 -9.82 -15.05
CA GLN A 139 6.58 -9.12 -16.03
C GLN A 139 7.34 -7.95 -16.66
N ARG A 140 7.10 -7.71 -17.95
CA ARG A 140 7.62 -6.54 -18.66
C ARG A 140 6.84 -5.29 -18.23
N HIS A 141 7.56 -4.24 -17.86
CA HIS A 141 6.99 -3.08 -17.13
C HIS A 141 7.61 -1.70 -17.54
N PRO A 142 7.80 -1.39 -18.84
CA PRO A 142 8.45 -0.15 -19.27
C PRO A 142 7.78 1.16 -18.80
N HIS A 143 6.49 1.14 -18.48
CA HIS A 143 5.70 2.27 -17.99
C HIS A 143 5.38 2.15 -16.50
N ASP A 144 5.10 0.94 -16.01
CA ASP A 144 4.72 0.73 -14.60
C ASP A 144 5.79 1.22 -13.59
N ALA A 145 7.08 1.21 -13.97
CA ALA A 145 8.16 1.73 -13.12
C ALA A 145 8.13 3.26 -12.87
N SER A 146 7.40 4.03 -13.68
CA SER A 146 7.30 5.50 -13.53
C SER A 146 5.99 5.97 -12.91
N VAL A 147 4.97 5.09 -12.78
CA VAL A 147 3.62 5.46 -12.31
C VAL A 147 3.65 6.23 -11.00
N ALA A 148 4.45 5.81 -10.02
CA ALA A 148 4.60 6.52 -8.75
C ALA A 148 5.12 7.97 -8.90
N GLU A 149 6.09 8.19 -9.79
CA GLU A 149 6.65 9.52 -10.08
C GLU A 149 5.65 10.38 -10.86
N ASP A 150 4.95 9.78 -11.82
CA ASP A 150 3.97 10.45 -12.66
C ASP A 150 2.74 10.89 -11.86
N ILE A 151 2.27 10.08 -10.91
CA ILE A 151 1.21 10.44 -9.96
C ILE A 151 1.67 11.62 -9.08
N ALA A 152 2.89 11.57 -8.55
CA ALA A 152 3.42 12.65 -7.72
C ALA A 152 3.55 13.97 -8.50
N ALA A 153 3.98 13.90 -9.77
CA ALA A 153 4.06 15.04 -10.67
C ALA A 153 2.66 15.61 -11.01
N HIS A 154 1.67 14.74 -11.26
CA HIS A 154 0.28 15.14 -11.48
C HIS A 154 -0.27 15.92 -10.29
N LEU A 155 -0.05 15.41 -9.07
CA LEU A 155 -0.48 16.03 -7.82
C LEU A 155 0.39 17.22 -7.38
N ARG A 156 1.55 17.42 -8.00
CA ARG A 156 2.56 18.43 -7.66
C ARG A 156 3.05 18.32 -6.21
N VAL A 157 3.26 17.10 -5.74
CA VAL A 157 3.81 16.80 -4.41
C VAL A 157 5.29 16.39 -4.52
N PRO A 158 6.10 16.57 -3.46
CA PRO A 158 7.47 16.06 -3.43
C PRO A 158 7.51 14.55 -3.68
N PHE A 159 8.47 14.12 -4.51
CA PHE A 159 8.69 12.73 -4.86
C PHE A 159 10.10 12.28 -4.48
N GLU A 160 10.20 11.09 -3.90
CA GLU A 160 11.46 10.42 -3.59
C GLU A 160 11.39 8.96 -4.06
N ARG A 161 12.56 8.36 -4.30
CA ARG A 161 12.68 6.91 -4.55
C ARG A 161 13.24 6.25 -3.30
N ALA A 162 12.65 5.11 -2.91
CA ALA A 162 13.15 4.31 -1.80
C ALA A 162 14.57 3.77 -2.10
N GLY A 163 15.29 3.35 -1.06
CA GLY A 163 16.60 2.68 -1.20
C GLY A 163 16.50 1.18 -1.52
N PHE A 164 15.27 0.65 -1.59
CA PHE A 164 14.96 -0.76 -1.81
C PHE A 164 13.93 -0.92 -2.95
N VAL A 165 13.84 -2.14 -3.47
CA VAL A 165 12.80 -2.56 -4.41
C VAL A 165 11.69 -3.28 -3.63
N ALA A 166 10.45 -2.84 -3.81
CA ALA A 166 9.27 -3.52 -3.29
C ALA A 166 8.03 -3.13 -4.11
N GLU A 167 6.91 -3.73 -3.73
CA GLU A 167 5.57 -3.40 -4.17
C GLU A 167 4.70 -3.05 -2.97
N GLY A 168 3.70 -2.19 -3.15
CA GLY A 168 2.79 -1.79 -2.07
C GLY A 168 2.03 -2.96 -1.46
N GLY A 169 1.58 -3.96 -2.25
CA GLY A 169 0.87 -5.14 -1.72
C GLY A 169 1.75 -6.05 -0.85
N GLY A 170 3.07 -5.92 -0.98
CA GLY A 170 4.05 -6.64 -0.17
C GLY A 170 4.27 -6.06 1.23
N ILE A 171 3.73 -4.87 1.54
CA ILE A 171 3.95 -4.15 2.79
C ILE A 171 2.63 -3.57 3.31
N GLU A 172 2.25 -3.94 4.52
CA GLU A 172 1.08 -3.38 5.21
C GLU A 172 1.52 -2.46 6.34
N THR A 173 0.80 -1.35 6.52
CA THR A 173 1.04 -0.39 7.60
C THR A 173 -0.24 -0.13 8.40
N ASP A 174 -0.10 0.05 9.72
CA ASP A 174 -1.20 0.47 10.58
C ASP A 174 -1.26 1.99 10.81
N GLY A 175 -0.40 2.75 10.13
CA GLY A 175 -0.27 4.20 10.27
C GLY A 175 0.20 4.70 11.65
N SER A 176 0.51 3.77 12.56
CA SER A 176 0.76 4.03 13.99
C SER A 176 2.07 3.37 14.46
N GLY A 177 3.02 3.21 13.54
CA GLY A 177 4.36 2.74 13.85
C GLY A 177 4.63 1.27 13.54
N ASN A 178 3.63 0.51 13.07
CA ASN A 178 3.77 -0.91 12.77
C ASN A 178 3.70 -1.20 11.27
N LEU A 179 4.59 -2.08 10.82
CA LEU A 179 4.56 -2.70 9.50
C LEU A 179 4.49 -4.21 9.62
N MET A 180 3.96 -4.86 8.59
CA MET A 180 4.17 -6.28 8.35
C MET A 180 4.47 -6.53 6.87
N ALA A 181 5.33 -7.52 6.61
CA ALA A 181 5.72 -7.90 5.25
C ALA A 181 6.19 -9.35 5.23
N THR A 182 5.99 -10.05 4.11
CA THR A 182 6.54 -11.39 3.91
C THR A 182 8.00 -11.34 3.48
N ARG A 183 8.82 -12.24 4.03
CA ARG A 183 10.24 -12.30 3.65
C ARG A 183 10.44 -12.70 2.18
N SER A 184 9.55 -13.52 1.62
CA SER A 184 9.66 -14.03 0.26
C SER A 184 9.45 -12.95 -0.81
N SER A 185 8.62 -11.95 -0.55
CA SER A 185 8.33 -10.85 -1.47
C SER A 185 9.42 -9.77 -1.42
N ILE A 186 9.97 -9.47 -0.24
CA ILE A 186 10.93 -8.36 -0.08
C ILE A 186 12.41 -8.80 -0.14
N LEU A 187 12.79 -9.87 0.55
CA LEU A 187 14.21 -10.23 0.76
C LEU A 187 14.78 -11.15 -0.32
N ASN A 188 14.02 -11.39 -1.39
CA ASN A 188 14.47 -12.24 -2.47
C ASN A 188 15.55 -11.53 -3.32
N ARG A 189 16.37 -12.34 -4.01
CA ARG A 189 17.47 -11.82 -4.85
C ARG A 189 17.00 -11.05 -6.08
N ASN A 190 15.74 -11.21 -6.48
CA ASN A 190 15.12 -10.52 -7.61
C ASN A 190 14.44 -9.20 -7.21
N ARG A 191 14.45 -8.82 -5.92
CA ARG A 191 14.13 -7.48 -5.43
C ARG A 191 15.36 -6.77 -4.92
N ASN A 192 15.98 -7.32 -3.87
CA ASN A 192 17.03 -6.63 -3.11
C ASN A 192 18.32 -7.47 -3.08
N PRO A 193 19.00 -7.67 -4.22
CA PRO A 193 20.19 -8.53 -4.30
C PRO A 193 21.33 -8.01 -3.43
N GLY A 194 21.86 -8.89 -2.56
CA GLY A 194 23.03 -8.58 -1.73
C GLY A 194 22.76 -7.71 -0.51
N ARG A 195 21.48 -7.36 -0.26
CA ARG A 195 21.06 -6.56 0.89
C ARG A 195 20.67 -7.47 2.06
N SER A 196 21.01 -7.06 3.28
CA SER A 196 20.61 -7.76 4.49
C SER A 196 19.17 -7.41 4.90
N GLN A 197 18.55 -8.27 5.71
CA GLN A 197 17.23 -7.99 6.28
C GLN A 197 17.23 -6.69 7.10
N ASP A 198 18.29 -6.43 7.87
CA ASP A 198 18.36 -5.26 8.75
C ASP A 198 18.47 -3.95 7.95
N GLU A 199 19.24 -3.94 6.86
CA GLU A 199 19.32 -2.77 5.96
C GLU A 199 17.97 -2.46 5.30
N VAL A 200 17.30 -3.48 4.75
CA VAL A 200 15.98 -3.28 4.12
C VAL A 200 14.92 -2.91 5.16
N THR A 201 14.98 -3.49 6.36
CA THR A 201 14.09 -3.14 7.48
C THR A 201 14.23 -1.66 7.84
N ALA A 202 15.46 -1.16 8.01
CA ALA A 202 15.69 0.24 8.38
C ALA A 202 15.13 1.22 7.35
N GLU A 203 15.29 0.91 6.05
CA GLU A 203 14.75 1.75 4.99
C GLU A 203 13.22 1.70 4.88
N MET A 204 12.63 0.50 5.03
CA MET A 204 11.16 0.37 5.09
C MET A 204 10.59 1.17 6.25
N LEU A 205 11.15 1.05 7.45
CA LEU A 205 10.73 1.82 8.62
C LEU A 205 10.83 3.34 8.36
N GLY A 206 11.92 3.79 7.73
CA GLY A 206 12.11 5.20 7.37
C GLY A 206 11.11 5.72 6.33
N VAL A 207 10.77 4.93 5.31
CA VAL A 207 9.78 5.31 4.29
C VAL A 207 8.39 5.46 4.90
N TYR A 208 7.98 4.53 5.77
CA TYR A 208 6.63 4.51 6.31
C TYR A 208 6.47 5.33 7.60
N GLY A 209 7.54 5.88 8.17
CA GLY A 209 7.50 6.56 9.47
C GLY A 209 7.20 5.60 10.63
N ALA A 210 7.66 4.36 10.51
CA ALA A 210 7.39 3.29 11.45
C ALA A 210 8.62 2.97 12.31
N THR A 211 8.42 2.23 13.41
CA THR A 211 9.50 1.78 14.30
C THR A 211 9.50 0.27 14.53
N ASN A 212 8.45 -0.43 14.10
CA ASN A 212 8.30 -1.87 14.25
C ASN A 212 7.95 -2.52 12.90
N LEU A 213 8.63 -3.61 12.55
CA LEU A 213 8.34 -4.42 11.36
C LEU A 213 8.25 -5.90 11.74
N VAL A 214 7.07 -6.47 11.54
CA VAL A 214 6.81 -7.90 11.72
C VAL A 214 7.09 -8.63 10.42
N TRP A 215 8.21 -9.35 10.39
CA TRP A 215 8.56 -10.19 9.25
C TRP A 215 7.83 -11.54 9.30
N LEU A 216 6.97 -11.76 8.31
CA LEU A 216 6.19 -12.97 8.12
C LEU A 216 6.94 -13.99 7.24
N PRO A 217 6.75 -15.31 7.44
CA PRO A 217 7.15 -16.30 6.46
C PRO A 217 6.30 -16.13 5.19
N GLY A 218 6.87 -16.45 4.03
CA GLY A 218 6.15 -16.42 2.77
C GLY A 218 6.60 -17.50 1.80
N VAL A 219 5.89 -17.64 0.68
CA VAL A 219 6.16 -18.59 -0.41
C VAL A 219 6.83 -17.88 -1.59
N ARG A 220 7.94 -18.43 -2.09
CA ARG A 220 8.66 -17.86 -3.24
C ARG A 220 8.44 -18.69 -4.50
N GLY A 221 8.24 -18.01 -5.62
CA GLY A 221 8.25 -18.58 -6.97
C GLY A 221 7.04 -19.45 -7.31
N GLN A 222 5.97 -19.39 -6.50
CA GLN A 222 4.70 -20.07 -6.80
C GLN A 222 3.66 -19.13 -7.40
N ASP A 223 3.74 -17.84 -7.06
CA ASP A 223 3.00 -16.78 -7.71
C ASP A 223 3.94 -15.65 -8.17
N ILE A 224 3.40 -14.67 -8.88
CA ILE A 224 4.19 -13.55 -9.40
C ILE A 224 4.72 -12.65 -8.27
N THR A 225 3.95 -12.47 -7.20
CA THR A 225 4.27 -11.54 -6.11
C THR A 225 5.27 -12.08 -5.09
N ASP A 226 5.50 -13.40 -5.09
CA ASP A 226 6.24 -14.12 -4.05
C ASP A 226 5.56 -13.98 -2.67
N ASP A 227 4.25 -14.22 -2.63
CA ASP A 227 3.36 -14.23 -1.45
C ASP A 227 3.26 -12.86 -0.76
N HIS A 228 2.67 -11.89 -1.45
CA HIS A 228 2.30 -10.59 -0.87
C HIS A 228 1.42 -10.74 0.37
N VAL A 229 1.65 -9.86 1.36
CA VAL A 229 0.96 -9.95 2.66
C VAL A 229 -0.51 -9.56 2.56
N ASP A 230 -0.86 -8.65 1.64
CA ASP A 230 -2.23 -8.15 1.44
C ASP A 230 -3.24 -9.20 1.00
N SER A 231 -2.75 -10.36 0.56
CA SER A 231 -3.53 -11.52 0.16
C SER A 231 -3.90 -12.41 1.35
N THR A 232 -3.26 -12.22 2.50
CA THR A 232 -3.44 -13.06 3.70
C THR A 232 -3.75 -12.29 4.97
N SER A 233 -3.16 -11.11 5.18
CA SER A 233 -3.27 -10.35 6.42
C SER A 233 -3.38 -8.85 6.12
N ARG A 234 -4.27 -8.15 6.85
CA ARG A 234 -4.47 -6.70 6.73
C ARG A 234 -4.53 -6.05 8.10
N PHE A 235 -3.99 -4.84 8.23
CA PHE A 235 -4.33 -4.01 9.39
C PHE A 235 -5.75 -3.46 9.22
N VAL A 236 -6.54 -3.48 10.30
CA VAL A 236 -7.93 -2.98 10.30
C VAL A 236 -8.16 -1.83 11.29
N ALA A 237 -7.19 -1.60 12.16
CA ALA A 237 -7.05 -0.44 13.04
C ALA A 237 -5.60 -0.43 13.59
N PRO A 238 -5.16 0.63 14.29
CA PRO A 238 -3.85 0.63 14.96
C PRO A 238 -3.69 -0.60 15.86
N GLY A 239 -2.64 -1.39 15.67
CA GLY A 239 -2.39 -2.62 16.43
C GLY A 239 -3.42 -3.75 16.27
N ALA A 240 -4.35 -3.67 15.30
CA ALA A 240 -5.35 -4.71 15.04
C ALA A 240 -5.19 -5.32 13.64
N VAL A 241 -5.09 -6.65 13.58
CA VAL A 241 -4.83 -7.41 12.36
C VAL A 241 -5.98 -8.37 12.08
N LEU A 242 -6.44 -8.38 10.84
CA LEU A 242 -7.31 -9.41 10.30
C LEU A 242 -6.49 -10.37 9.45
N VAL A 243 -6.62 -11.68 9.70
CA VAL A 243 -5.94 -12.72 8.94
C VAL A 243 -6.96 -13.64 8.30
N GLN A 244 -6.84 -13.88 6.99
CA GLN A 244 -7.60 -14.96 6.35
C GLN A 244 -7.03 -16.31 6.78
N GLU A 245 -7.79 -17.08 7.54
CA GLU A 245 -7.39 -18.41 7.98
C GLU A 245 -7.79 -19.44 6.92
N PRO A 246 -6.83 -20.19 6.37
CA PRO A 246 -7.12 -21.23 5.38
C PRO A 246 -7.88 -22.39 6.03
N LEU A 247 -8.82 -22.96 5.29
CA LEU A 247 -9.58 -24.14 5.71
C LEU A 247 -8.66 -25.29 6.15
N ALA A 248 -9.02 -26.02 7.20
CA ALA A 248 -8.18 -27.04 7.81
C ALA A 248 -7.72 -28.14 6.83
N GLU A 249 -8.53 -28.46 5.83
CA GLU A 249 -8.25 -29.45 4.79
C GLU A 249 -7.24 -28.99 3.74
N ARG A 250 -6.96 -27.69 3.59
CA ARG A 250 -6.01 -27.18 2.60
C ARG A 250 -4.57 -27.29 3.10
N GLN A 251 -3.72 -27.97 2.33
CA GLN A 251 -2.34 -28.31 2.72
C GLN A 251 -1.30 -27.80 1.71
N ASP A 252 -1.72 -26.95 0.76
CA ASP A 252 -0.80 -26.29 -0.17
C ASP A 252 0.17 -25.35 0.56
N ALA A 253 1.16 -24.84 -0.19
CA ALA A 253 2.23 -24.02 0.38
C ALA A 253 1.73 -22.70 0.97
N PHE A 254 0.73 -22.06 0.34
CA PHE A 254 0.15 -20.80 0.81
C PHE A 254 -0.66 -21.05 2.09
N SER A 255 -1.53 -22.06 2.12
CA SER A 255 -2.28 -22.45 3.32
C SER A 255 -1.37 -22.80 4.50
N SER A 256 -0.29 -23.54 4.24
CA SER A 256 0.71 -23.87 5.26
C SER A 256 1.47 -22.64 5.76
N THR A 257 1.67 -21.65 4.89
CA THR A 257 2.37 -20.42 5.23
C THR A 257 1.48 -19.45 5.98
N ALA A 258 0.24 -19.23 5.55
CA ALA A 258 -0.76 -18.42 6.25
C ALA A 258 -0.96 -18.87 7.71
N ARG A 259 -1.00 -20.18 7.99
CA ARG A 259 -1.06 -20.68 9.39
C ARG A 259 0.16 -20.30 10.21
N ARG A 260 1.35 -20.27 9.61
CA ARG A 260 2.59 -19.84 10.27
C ARG A 260 2.62 -18.33 10.45
N GLN A 261 2.15 -17.56 9.46
CA GLN A 261 1.97 -16.11 9.58
C GLN A 261 1.05 -15.77 10.77
N LEU A 262 -0.09 -16.46 10.89
CA LEU A 262 -1.02 -16.31 12.02
C LEU A 262 -0.35 -16.58 13.38
N GLN A 263 0.49 -17.61 13.49
CA GLN A 263 1.23 -17.89 14.73
C GLN A 263 2.24 -16.79 15.07
N VAL A 264 2.93 -16.25 14.05
CA VAL A 264 3.86 -15.13 14.22
C VAL A 264 3.11 -13.90 14.71
N LEU A 265 2.00 -13.54 14.06
CA LEU A 265 1.18 -12.37 14.42
C LEU A 265 0.62 -12.47 15.84
N ARG A 266 0.11 -13.64 16.25
CA ARG A 266 -0.38 -13.88 17.62
C ARG A 266 0.70 -13.75 18.70
N SER A 267 1.97 -13.87 18.32
CA SER A 267 3.11 -13.77 19.24
C SER A 267 3.85 -12.44 19.13
N ALA A 268 3.54 -11.62 18.14
CA ALA A 268 4.19 -10.36 17.88
C ALA A 268 3.58 -9.23 18.72
N THR A 269 4.36 -8.16 18.89
CA THR A 269 3.95 -6.95 19.60
C THR A 269 4.00 -5.75 18.67
N THR A 270 3.16 -4.77 18.97
CA THR A 270 3.17 -3.43 18.40
C THR A 270 4.45 -2.67 18.76
N ALA A 271 4.65 -1.51 18.13
CA ALA A 271 5.72 -0.56 18.42
C ALA A 271 5.72 -0.09 19.88
N ASP A 272 4.56 -0.07 20.53
CA ASP A 272 4.40 0.30 21.94
C ASP A 272 4.66 -0.88 22.90
N GLY A 273 4.91 -2.08 22.37
CA GLY A 273 5.19 -3.30 23.13
C GLY A 273 3.96 -4.12 23.52
N ASP A 274 2.75 -3.67 23.15
CA ASP A 274 1.51 -4.42 23.40
C ASP A 274 1.32 -5.54 22.36
N PRO A 275 0.70 -6.69 22.72
CA PRO A 275 0.35 -7.72 21.74
C PRO A 275 -0.61 -7.20 20.66
N PHE A 276 -0.46 -7.65 19.42
CA PHE A 276 -1.46 -7.36 18.37
C PHE A 276 -2.82 -7.98 18.70
N SER A 277 -3.90 -7.25 18.41
CA SER A 277 -5.26 -7.79 18.41
C SER A 277 -5.51 -8.54 17.09
N VAL A 278 -5.46 -9.87 17.13
CA VAL A 278 -5.56 -10.71 15.92
C VAL A 278 -6.94 -11.35 15.81
N THR A 279 -7.67 -10.99 14.75
CA THR A 279 -8.95 -11.63 14.36
C THR A 279 -8.72 -12.50 13.12
N THR A 280 -9.45 -13.61 13.01
CA THR A 280 -9.40 -14.47 11.83
C THR A 280 -10.72 -14.51 11.07
N LEU A 281 -10.61 -14.62 9.75
CA LEU A 281 -11.72 -14.80 8.82
C LEU A 281 -11.49 -16.09 8.01
N PRO A 282 -12.40 -17.06 8.01
CA PRO A 282 -12.26 -18.24 7.16
C PRO A 282 -12.33 -17.89 5.67
N GLY A 283 -11.43 -18.47 4.86
CA GLY A 283 -11.54 -18.39 3.40
C GLY A 283 -12.75 -19.18 2.85
N PRO A 284 -13.11 -18.98 1.57
CA PRO A 284 -14.20 -19.71 0.92
C PRO A 284 -13.87 -21.21 0.76
N ARG A 285 -14.89 -22.07 0.84
CA ARG A 285 -14.77 -23.50 0.54
C ARG A 285 -14.86 -23.78 -0.95
N ARG A 286 -15.64 -22.98 -1.67
CA ARG A 286 -15.79 -23.08 -3.12
C ARG A 286 -15.71 -21.69 -3.73
N VAL A 287 -15.13 -21.65 -4.92
CA VAL A 287 -15.09 -20.47 -5.78
C VAL A 287 -15.65 -20.87 -7.15
N ARG A 288 -15.97 -19.88 -7.99
CA ARG A 288 -16.51 -20.12 -9.34
C ARG A 288 -15.43 -20.51 -10.36
N SER A 289 -14.16 -20.23 -10.07
CA SER A 289 -13.05 -20.57 -10.95
C SER A 289 -12.44 -21.95 -10.64
N ASN A 290 -11.83 -22.56 -11.66
CA ASN A 290 -10.95 -23.73 -11.51
C ASN A 290 -9.49 -23.39 -11.84
N ASN A 291 -9.17 -22.11 -12.01
CA ASN A 291 -7.80 -21.67 -12.27
C ASN A 291 -6.96 -21.87 -10.99
N PRO A 292 -5.81 -22.58 -11.06
CA PRO A 292 -4.94 -22.75 -9.89
C PRO A 292 -4.35 -21.44 -9.37
N ASP A 293 -4.30 -20.40 -10.21
CA ASP A 293 -3.78 -19.08 -9.84
C ASP A 293 -4.88 -18.16 -9.25
N PHE A 294 -6.11 -18.65 -9.11
CA PHE A 294 -7.23 -17.85 -8.61
C PHE A 294 -7.00 -17.40 -7.16
N LEU A 295 -6.98 -16.09 -6.91
CA LEU A 295 -6.87 -15.54 -5.55
C LEU A 295 -8.22 -15.57 -4.83
N ASP A 296 -8.37 -16.51 -3.89
CA ASP A 296 -9.59 -16.67 -3.08
C ASP A 296 -9.51 -16.02 -1.70
N SER A 297 -9.16 -14.73 -1.69
CA SER A 297 -8.96 -13.94 -0.47
C SER A 297 -10.04 -12.88 -0.23
N TYR A 298 -10.87 -13.06 0.81
CA TYR A 298 -11.80 -12.04 1.30
C TYR A 298 -11.08 -10.82 1.87
N VAL A 299 -9.86 -10.98 2.40
CA VAL A 299 -9.10 -9.87 3.00
C VAL A 299 -8.43 -8.97 1.97
N ASN A 300 -8.45 -9.35 0.68
CA ASN A 300 -8.00 -8.48 -0.41
C ASN A 300 -9.07 -7.42 -0.78
N PHE A 301 -9.65 -6.77 0.23
CA PHE A 301 -10.63 -5.69 0.10
C PHE A 301 -9.96 -4.31 0.02
N ALA A 302 -10.67 -3.31 -0.50
CA ALA A 302 -10.28 -1.91 -0.39
C ALA A 302 -11.11 -1.21 0.70
N ILE A 303 -10.44 -0.47 1.59
CA ILE A 303 -11.10 0.46 2.51
C ILE A 303 -11.23 1.81 1.80
N VAL A 304 -12.40 2.43 1.83
CA VAL A 304 -12.67 3.77 1.26
C VAL A 304 -13.54 4.57 2.23
N ASN A 305 -13.62 5.89 2.08
CA ASN A 305 -14.24 6.84 3.04
C ASN A 305 -15.63 6.48 3.59
N GLY A 306 -16.46 5.75 2.86
CA GLY A 306 -17.78 5.32 3.33
C GLY A 306 -18.02 3.82 3.28
N ALA A 307 -17.06 3.02 2.81
CA ALA A 307 -17.28 1.61 2.53
C ALA A 307 -16.03 0.75 2.63
N VAL A 308 -16.25 -0.56 2.76
CA VAL A 308 -15.25 -1.59 2.49
C VAL A 308 -15.73 -2.39 1.29
N ILE A 309 -14.96 -2.32 0.20
CA ILE A 309 -15.28 -3.02 -1.05
C ILE A 309 -14.53 -4.34 -1.03
N MET A 310 -15.26 -5.44 -0.85
CA MET A 310 -14.69 -6.78 -0.67
C MET A 310 -15.15 -7.74 -1.78
N PRO A 311 -14.36 -8.77 -2.09
CA PRO A 311 -14.78 -9.76 -3.07
C PRO A 311 -15.87 -10.68 -2.51
N GLU A 312 -16.66 -11.27 -3.41
CA GLU A 312 -17.50 -12.43 -3.13
C GLU A 312 -17.18 -13.55 -4.13
N PHE A 313 -17.34 -14.80 -3.70
CA PHE A 313 -16.90 -15.97 -4.45
C PHE A 313 -18.04 -16.89 -4.91
N GLY A 314 -19.28 -16.50 -4.65
CA GLY A 314 -20.48 -17.25 -5.06
C GLY A 314 -20.86 -18.37 -4.10
N GLU A 315 -20.29 -18.35 -2.90
CA GLU A 315 -20.65 -19.24 -1.80
C GLU A 315 -21.46 -18.43 -0.78
N ALA A 316 -22.75 -18.23 -1.07
CA ALA A 316 -23.62 -17.31 -0.34
C ALA A 316 -23.49 -17.33 1.20
N ARG A 317 -23.32 -18.51 1.81
CA ARG A 317 -23.13 -18.63 3.27
C ARG A 317 -21.77 -18.11 3.74
N ALA A 318 -20.70 -18.43 3.02
CA ALA A 318 -19.35 -17.95 3.34
C ALA A 318 -19.24 -16.45 3.02
N ASP A 319 -19.77 -16.01 1.88
CA ASP A 319 -19.79 -14.61 1.48
C ASP A 319 -20.52 -13.74 2.53
N THR A 320 -21.71 -14.17 2.96
CA THR A 320 -22.48 -13.45 4.01
C THR A 320 -21.71 -13.41 5.33
N ALA A 321 -21.16 -14.55 5.77
CA ALA A 321 -20.41 -14.61 7.02
C ALA A 321 -19.15 -13.73 6.99
N ALA A 322 -18.47 -13.66 5.84
CA ALA A 322 -17.32 -12.79 5.66
C ALA A 322 -17.74 -11.31 5.73
N ALA A 323 -18.79 -10.92 5.01
CA ALA A 323 -19.32 -9.55 5.06
C ALA A 323 -19.74 -9.13 6.48
N GLU A 324 -20.42 -10.01 7.23
CA GLU A 324 -20.80 -9.74 8.63
C GLU A 324 -19.59 -9.50 9.54
N GLN A 325 -18.50 -10.25 9.36
CA GLN A 325 -17.28 -10.06 10.12
C GLN A 325 -16.57 -8.76 9.77
N ILE A 326 -16.43 -8.44 8.47
CA ILE A 326 -15.86 -7.16 8.02
C ILE A 326 -16.71 -6.00 8.54
N GLN A 327 -18.04 -6.12 8.50
CA GLN A 327 -18.96 -5.09 8.99
C GLN A 327 -18.81 -4.84 10.50
N ALA A 328 -18.50 -5.87 11.28
CA ALA A 328 -18.24 -5.75 12.72
C ALA A 328 -16.93 -5.01 13.03
N LEU A 329 -15.94 -5.09 12.13
CA LEU A 329 -14.66 -4.39 12.24
C LEU A 329 -14.79 -2.92 11.83
N PHE A 330 -15.56 -2.62 10.77
CA PHE A 330 -15.75 -1.27 10.24
C PHE A 330 -17.20 -0.79 10.41
N LYS A 331 -17.54 -0.34 11.62
CA LYS A 331 -18.94 -0.02 12.01
C LYS A 331 -19.51 1.24 11.37
N ASP A 332 -18.63 2.11 10.87
CA ASP A 332 -18.93 3.39 10.23
C ASP A 332 -18.88 3.29 8.69
N ARG A 333 -18.66 2.09 8.15
CA ARG A 333 -18.56 1.82 6.72
C ARG A 333 -19.63 0.82 6.27
N GLU A 334 -20.13 1.02 5.06
CA GLU A 334 -20.92 0.01 4.36
C GLU A 334 -20.02 -1.10 3.82
N VAL A 335 -20.37 -2.37 4.01
CA VAL A 335 -19.66 -3.47 3.35
C VAL A 335 -20.33 -3.79 2.02
N VAL A 336 -19.61 -3.59 0.92
CA VAL A 336 -20.11 -3.85 -0.43
C VAL A 336 -19.34 -5.02 -1.04
N GLN A 337 -20.07 -6.09 -1.34
CA GLN A 337 -19.53 -7.28 -1.99
C GLN A 337 -19.65 -7.19 -3.50
N ILE A 338 -18.56 -7.47 -4.22
CA ILE A 338 -18.55 -7.49 -5.68
C ILE A 338 -17.82 -8.70 -6.26
N ASN A 339 -18.31 -9.19 -7.39
CA ASN A 339 -17.63 -10.22 -8.18
C ASN A 339 -16.50 -9.58 -9.00
N VAL A 340 -15.27 -10.06 -8.80
CA VAL A 340 -14.09 -9.68 -9.58
C VAL A 340 -13.29 -10.91 -10.04
N ASP A 341 -13.99 -12.00 -10.35
CA ASP A 341 -13.39 -13.30 -10.66
C ASP A 341 -12.35 -13.22 -11.79
N ASN A 342 -12.51 -12.32 -12.78
CA ASN A 342 -11.56 -12.22 -13.90
C ASN A 342 -10.22 -11.62 -13.45
N ILE A 343 -10.23 -10.71 -12.47
CA ILE A 343 -9.01 -10.19 -11.83
C ILE A 343 -8.39 -11.29 -10.95
N GLN A 344 -9.24 -12.02 -10.21
CA GLN A 344 -8.80 -13.09 -9.32
C GLN A 344 -8.16 -14.25 -10.08
N ASP A 345 -8.66 -14.59 -11.26
CA ASP A 345 -8.02 -15.53 -12.19
C ASP A 345 -6.60 -15.12 -12.61
N GLY A 346 -6.25 -13.84 -12.48
CA GLY A 346 -4.90 -13.33 -12.70
C GLY A 346 -4.00 -13.30 -11.46
N GLY A 347 -4.48 -13.80 -10.31
CA GLY A 347 -3.68 -13.91 -9.08
C GLY A 347 -3.71 -12.70 -8.14
N GLY A 348 -4.58 -11.72 -8.37
CA GLY A 348 -4.75 -10.54 -7.51
C GLY A 348 -6.21 -10.27 -7.17
N GLY A 349 -6.50 -9.15 -6.51
CA GLY A 349 -7.88 -8.79 -6.15
C GLY A 349 -8.13 -7.29 -6.10
N ILE A 350 -9.14 -6.88 -5.32
CA ILE A 350 -9.61 -5.49 -5.24
C ILE A 350 -8.51 -4.60 -4.65
N HIS A 351 -7.84 -5.06 -3.60
CA HIS A 351 -6.77 -4.30 -2.96
C HIS A 351 -5.59 -4.07 -3.92
N CYS A 352 -5.18 -5.11 -4.65
CA CYS A 352 -4.09 -5.03 -5.62
C CYS A 352 -4.37 -4.02 -6.75
N ALA A 353 -5.65 -3.81 -7.08
CA ALA A 353 -6.09 -2.90 -8.14
C ALA A 353 -6.33 -1.45 -7.67
N THR A 354 -6.10 -1.13 -6.39
CA THR A 354 -6.47 0.17 -5.79
C THR A 354 -5.36 0.74 -4.92
N LEU A 355 -5.27 2.07 -4.88
CA LEU A 355 -4.37 2.81 -3.99
C LEU A 355 -5.09 4.04 -3.42
N SER A 356 -5.15 4.17 -2.10
CA SER A 356 -5.75 5.34 -1.46
C SER A 356 -4.79 6.53 -1.43
N GLN A 357 -5.31 7.72 -1.74
CA GLN A 357 -4.64 9.00 -1.51
C GLN A 357 -5.22 9.64 -0.24
N PRO A 358 -4.42 9.92 0.79
CA PRO A 358 -4.93 10.50 2.03
C PRO A 358 -5.46 11.92 1.84
N ALA A 359 -6.53 12.26 2.55
CA ALA A 359 -6.99 13.63 2.77
C ALA A 359 -6.23 14.23 3.95
N ILE A 360 -5.56 15.35 3.72
CA ILE A 360 -4.87 16.15 4.74
C ILE A 360 -5.73 17.33 5.17
#